data_AF-A0A7Y2JSM3-F1
#
_entry.id   AF-A0A7Y2JSM3-F1
#
_cell.length_a   1.000
_cell.length_b   1.000
_cell.length_c   1.000
_cell.angle_alpha   90.00
_cell.angle_beta   90.00
_cell.angle_gamma   90.00
#
_symmetry.space_group_name_H-M   'P 1'
#
loop_
_entity.id
_entity.type
_entity.pdbx_description
1 polymer ?
#
loop_
_entity_poly.entity_id
_entity_poly.type
_entity_poly.pdbx_seq_one_letter_code
_entity_poly.pdbx_strand_id
1 'polypeptide(L)'
;MRRRQALLGVVGLIVVPTVVSGQVVVEQYEHVPGLLRIGPEPERAIELTDKGHTLILPEGAEPVGITVFFDGWRVAVSEGMPPAGTFDHEALTRRVGILRLTTGNPLDFYFDDATLLAVADRIQGVLHSRGLEGLPLYFAGLSLGGTRALKLAVFLRQHRGDFWIAPSAVAVVDAPLDMVRLWRAEQRAIRRDFHPTAADEGRWVSYLLETNLGGSPDEQFDRYVQHSPFVYSAPSGRGGNAVHLRDVPLRAYHEPDVDWWIRNRRKDYYGMNSIDLAALVNELRLQGNERAELKTSHRAREGVNEGSSPHTWSFVDNADLVEWFLAQPTAGADIRLVTPEVRAACETIGALVGEVTGWDTERFDGTVLDEPSRRWRPACRVVASGPTASIDEARNPGDRIRSRLAASGWLEDFRYAADGPGTSAYAFRSSGSLCVFRVSAPSYLSEDGEIVVAERYDVKAGCFGIPKE
;
A
#
# COMPACT_ATOMS: atom_id res chain seq x y z
N MET A 1 54.85 -33.70 -1.10
CA MET A 1 54.72 -33.11 0.26
C MET A 1 55.12 -31.63 0.22
N ARG A 2 54.15 -30.72 0.28
CA ARG A 2 54.16 -29.46 1.04
C ARG A 2 52.81 -28.79 0.83
N ARG A 3 51.93 -28.98 1.83
CA ARG A 3 50.60 -28.40 1.94
C ARG A 3 50.73 -26.87 2.02
N ARG A 4 50.03 -26.13 1.16
CA ARG A 4 49.66 -24.73 1.44
C ARG A 4 48.31 -24.77 2.14
N GLN A 5 48.29 -24.33 3.39
CA GLN A 5 47.09 -24.16 4.20
C GLN A 5 46.22 -23.06 3.59
N ALA A 6 44.98 -23.39 3.28
CA ALA A 6 43.93 -22.41 3.06
C ALA A 6 43.57 -21.81 4.41
N LEU A 7 43.80 -20.50 4.58
CA LEU A 7 43.21 -19.74 5.68
C LEU A 7 41.74 -19.50 5.30
N LEU A 8 40.82 -20.26 5.89
CA LEU A 8 39.43 -19.84 5.97
C LEU A 8 39.38 -18.63 6.90
N GLY A 9 39.28 -17.43 6.33
CA GLY A 9 38.88 -16.25 7.08
C GLY A 9 37.41 -16.38 7.43
N VAL A 10 37.13 -16.76 8.69
CA VAL A 10 35.81 -16.56 9.30
C VAL A 10 35.64 -15.06 9.45
N VAL A 11 34.85 -14.44 8.57
CA VAL A 11 34.34 -13.09 8.79
C VAL A 11 33.34 -13.22 9.94
N GLY A 12 33.80 -12.90 11.16
CA GLY A 12 32.93 -12.83 12.32
C GLY A 12 31.93 -11.70 12.15
N LEU A 13 30.66 -12.05 11.96
CA LEU A 13 29.54 -11.13 12.03
C LEU A 13 29.39 -10.67 13.49
N ILE A 14 29.90 -9.48 13.80
CA ILE A 14 29.77 -8.88 15.13
C ILE A 14 28.39 -8.21 15.20
N VAL A 15 27.42 -8.89 15.82
CA VAL A 15 26.14 -8.29 16.21
C VAL A 15 26.33 -7.72 17.62
N VAL A 16 26.61 -6.43 17.74
CA VAL A 16 26.65 -5.74 19.04
C VAL A 16 25.36 -4.95 19.20
N PRO A 17 24.44 -5.36 20.09
CA PRO A 17 23.35 -4.49 20.49
C PRO A 17 23.94 -3.29 21.24
N THR A 18 23.78 -2.09 20.70
CA THR A 18 24.12 -0.86 21.41
C THR A 18 22.85 -0.34 22.08
N VAL A 19 22.89 -0.24 23.41
CA VAL A 19 21.85 0.49 24.15
C VAL A 19 22.20 1.96 24.06
N VAL A 20 21.43 2.70 23.28
CA VAL A 20 21.56 4.15 23.14
C VAL A 20 20.38 4.75 23.89
N SER A 21 20.66 5.37 25.05
CA SER A 21 19.65 6.03 25.89
C SER A 21 18.39 5.16 26.13
N GLY A 22 18.60 3.88 26.48
CA GLY A 22 17.54 2.92 26.83
C GLY A 22 16.74 2.31 25.68
N GLN A 23 16.89 2.82 24.45
CA GLN A 23 16.39 2.14 23.25
C GLN A 23 17.28 0.96 22.87
N VAL A 24 16.67 -0.10 22.35
CA VAL A 24 17.41 -1.24 21.78
C VAL A 24 17.58 -0.99 20.28
N VAL A 25 18.81 -0.67 19.89
CA VAL A 25 19.20 -0.51 18.48
C VAL A 25 19.99 -1.75 18.05
N VAL A 26 19.53 -2.39 16.98
CA VAL A 26 20.15 -3.57 16.38
C VAL A 26 20.46 -3.25 14.93
N GLU A 27 21.74 -3.24 14.59
CA GLU A 27 22.19 -3.02 13.23
C GLU A 27 22.94 -4.24 12.71
N GLN A 28 22.63 -4.63 11.48
CA GLN A 28 23.39 -5.65 10.76
C GLN A 28 23.48 -5.25 9.30
N TYR A 29 24.68 -4.86 8.89
CA TYR A 29 25.01 -4.42 7.55
C TYR A 29 26.19 -5.19 7.00
N GLU A 30 26.11 -5.47 5.71
CA GLU A 30 27.19 -5.97 4.88
C GLU A 30 27.49 -4.90 3.82
N HIS A 31 28.76 -4.52 3.69
CA HIS A 31 29.18 -3.62 2.64
C HIS A 31 29.09 -4.34 1.29
N VAL A 32 28.36 -3.77 0.33
CA VAL A 32 28.28 -4.30 -1.03
C VAL A 32 29.25 -3.52 -1.92
N PRO A 33 30.40 -4.10 -2.30
CA PRO A 33 31.36 -3.40 -3.15
C PRO A 33 30.85 -3.35 -4.60
N GLY A 34 31.18 -2.28 -5.31
CA GLY A 34 30.95 -2.15 -6.74
C GLY A 34 30.15 -0.91 -7.12
N LEU A 35 29.85 -0.81 -8.41
CA LEU A 35 29.17 0.33 -9.00
C LEU A 35 27.85 -0.12 -9.64
N LEU A 36 26.77 0.61 -9.35
CA LEU A 36 25.52 0.55 -10.08
C LEU A 36 25.61 1.45 -11.30
N ARG A 37 25.53 0.86 -12.49
CA ARG A 37 25.47 1.62 -13.74
C ARG A 37 24.11 2.31 -13.87
N ILE A 38 24.14 3.61 -14.13
CA ILE A 38 22.96 4.49 -14.25
C ILE A 38 22.88 5.20 -15.62
N GLY A 39 23.70 4.78 -16.58
CA GLY A 39 23.59 5.22 -17.97
C GLY A 39 24.34 4.34 -18.97
N PRO A 40 24.17 4.63 -20.27
CA PRO A 40 24.83 3.87 -21.33
C PRO A 40 26.34 4.09 -21.35
N GLU A 41 26.87 5.14 -20.72
CA GLU A 41 28.30 5.33 -20.55
C GLU A 41 28.83 4.52 -19.35
N PRO A 42 29.96 3.78 -19.46
CA PRO A 42 30.52 2.99 -18.36
C PRO A 42 30.85 3.79 -17.09
N GLU A 43 31.26 5.05 -17.26
CA GLU A 43 31.58 5.99 -16.19
C GLU A 43 30.34 6.53 -15.47
N ARG A 44 29.15 6.39 -16.07
CA ARG A 44 27.90 6.85 -15.47
C ARG A 44 27.39 5.78 -14.51
N ALA A 45 28.01 5.75 -13.34
CA ALA A 45 27.70 4.81 -12.30
C ALA A 45 27.80 5.46 -10.91
N ILE A 46 27.08 4.89 -9.94
CA ILE A 46 27.14 5.28 -8.53
C ILE A 46 27.58 4.11 -7.67
N GLU A 47 28.14 4.37 -6.50
CA GLU A 47 28.53 3.31 -5.58
C GLU A 47 27.30 2.53 -5.08
N LEU A 48 27.46 1.21 -5.00
CA LEU A 48 26.57 0.38 -4.20
C LEU A 48 26.73 0.75 -2.72
N THR A 49 25.68 0.55 -1.95
CA THR A 49 25.62 0.91 -0.52
C THR A 49 25.60 -0.34 0.34
N ASP A 50 25.64 -0.15 1.65
CA ASP A 50 25.45 -1.25 2.60
C ASP A 50 24.09 -1.92 2.42
N LYS A 51 24.09 -3.26 2.47
CA LYS A 51 22.91 -4.10 2.47
C LYS A 51 22.68 -4.59 3.88
N GLY A 52 21.49 -4.36 4.41
CA GLY A 52 21.26 -4.66 5.82
C GLY A 52 20.01 -4.04 6.38
N HIS A 53 20.02 -3.94 7.71
CA HIS A 53 18.92 -3.38 8.46
C HIS A 53 19.36 -2.68 9.74
N THR A 54 18.52 -1.75 10.16
CA THR A 54 18.51 -1.16 11.50
C THR A 54 17.13 -1.42 12.09
N LEU A 55 17.08 -2.11 13.23
CA LEU A 55 15.88 -2.25 14.07
C LEU A 55 16.02 -1.35 15.30
N ILE A 56 15.03 -0.50 15.55
CA ILE A 56 14.94 0.39 16.70
C ILE A 56 13.69 0.00 17.48
N LEU A 57 13.86 -0.38 18.75
CA LEU A 57 12.76 -0.77 19.63
C LEU A 57 12.54 0.29 20.72
N PRO A 58 11.28 0.48 21.17
CA PRO A 58 10.96 1.40 22.25
C PRO A 58 11.68 1.00 23.55
N GLU A 59 12.05 1.99 24.36
CA GLU A 59 12.70 1.78 25.65
C GLU A 59 11.74 1.15 26.67
N GLY A 60 12.19 0.10 27.35
CA GLY A 60 11.53 -0.45 28.55
C GLY A 60 10.14 -1.05 28.37
N ALA A 61 9.63 -1.19 27.14
CA ALA A 61 8.30 -1.72 26.87
C ALA A 61 8.26 -2.60 25.62
N GLU A 62 7.40 -3.62 25.63
CA GLU A 62 7.17 -4.45 24.44
C GLU A 62 6.50 -3.62 23.33
N PRO A 63 6.99 -3.73 22.08
CA PRO A 63 6.39 -3.05 20.95
C PRO A 63 5.00 -3.59 20.62
N VAL A 64 4.09 -2.71 20.21
CA VAL A 64 2.73 -3.08 19.77
C VAL A 64 2.60 -3.21 18.25
N GLY A 65 3.68 -2.94 17.53
CA GLY A 65 3.76 -2.98 16.07
C GLY A 65 5.13 -2.54 15.59
N ILE A 66 5.43 -2.79 14.33
CA ILE A 66 6.70 -2.44 13.70
C ILE A 66 6.42 -1.68 12.41
N THR A 67 6.93 -0.47 12.29
CA THR A 67 6.98 0.23 10.99
C THR A 67 8.19 -0.25 10.21
N VAL A 68 8.04 -0.52 8.91
CA VAL A 68 9.09 -0.98 8.02
C VAL A 68 9.32 0.03 6.91
N PHE A 69 10.54 0.59 6.84
CA PHE A 69 10.99 1.51 5.80
C PHE A 69 11.95 0.82 4.83
N PHE A 70 11.85 1.17 3.54
CA PHE A 70 12.62 0.59 2.44
C PHE A 70 13.59 1.63 1.85
N ASP A 71 14.60 1.95 2.65
CA ASP A 71 15.50 3.06 2.40
C ASP A 71 16.51 2.74 1.28
N GLY A 72 16.89 3.78 0.52
CA GLY A 72 17.96 3.66 -0.48
C GLY A 72 19.34 3.58 0.16
N TRP A 73 19.52 4.15 1.36
CA TRP A 73 20.79 4.22 2.08
C TRP A 73 20.55 3.94 3.56
N ARG A 74 21.62 3.55 4.27
CA ARG A 74 21.56 3.45 5.73
C ARG A 74 21.28 4.83 6.32
N VAL A 75 20.24 4.90 7.15
CA VAL A 75 19.88 6.10 7.90
C VAL A 75 20.57 6.03 9.25
N ALA A 76 21.28 7.10 9.62
CA ALA A 76 21.92 7.18 10.93
C ALA A 76 20.85 7.23 12.03
N VAL A 77 21.04 6.42 13.07
CA VAL A 77 20.21 6.46 14.27
C VAL A 77 20.69 7.60 15.16
N SER A 78 19.77 8.43 15.67
CA SER A 78 20.11 9.49 16.61
C SER A 78 20.63 8.92 17.93
N GLU A 79 21.54 9.65 18.57
CA GLU A 79 21.90 9.37 19.97
C GLU A 79 20.72 9.76 20.87
N GLY A 80 19.90 8.77 21.22
CA GLY A 80 18.72 8.91 22.06
C GLY A 80 17.45 9.26 21.28
N MET A 81 16.42 9.69 22.01
CA MET A 81 15.11 9.95 21.41
C MET A 81 15.19 11.09 20.38
N PRO A 82 14.73 10.88 19.14
CA PRO A 82 14.64 11.93 18.13
C PRO A 82 13.77 13.12 18.58
N PRO A 83 13.88 14.30 17.95
CA PRO A 83 13.02 15.45 18.24
C PRO A 83 11.52 15.12 18.09
N ALA A 84 10.69 15.73 18.94
CA ALA A 84 9.23 15.61 18.85
C ALA A 84 8.70 16.03 17.47
N GLY A 85 7.68 15.36 16.99
CA GLY A 85 7.12 15.56 15.63
C GLY A 85 7.86 14.82 14.52
N THR A 86 9.05 14.27 14.75
CA THR A 86 9.68 13.34 13.80
C THR A 86 8.98 11.97 13.84
N PHE A 87 8.96 11.26 12.71
CA PHE A 87 8.34 9.93 12.66
C PHE A 87 8.88 8.99 13.74
N ASP A 88 10.20 8.93 13.87
CA ASP A 88 10.84 8.01 14.80
C ASP A 88 10.47 8.33 16.26
N HIS A 89 10.34 9.61 16.63
CA HIS A 89 9.82 10.02 17.93
C HIS A 89 8.37 9.58 18.15
N GLU A 90 7.47 9.92 17.21
CA GLU A 90 6.04 9.63 17.35
C GLU A 90 5.76 8.11 17.42
N ALA A 91 6.53 7.32 16.66
CA ALA A 91 6.44 5.86 16.66
C ALA A 91 6.94 5.27 17.99
N LEU A 92 8.17 5.62 18.42
CA LEU A 92 8.79 5.01 19.59
C LEU A 92 8.06 5.39 20.89
N THR A 93 7.57 6.63 21.02
CA THR A 93 6.76 7.07 22.17
C THR A 93 5.43 6.34 22.28
N ARG A 94 4.86 5.89 21.16
CA ARG A 94 3.64 5.06 21.09
C ARG A 94 3.93 3.55 21.08
N ARG A 95 5.16 3.14 21.42
CA ARG A 95 5.64 1.75 21.45
C ARG A 95 5.57 1.04 20.09
N VAL A 96 5.74 1.77 19.00
CA VAL A 96 5.89 1.19 17.66
C VAL A 96 7.38 1.13 17.34
N GLY A 97 7.92 -0.07 17.12
CA GLY A 97 9.31 -0.25 16.69
C GLY A 97 9.49 0.14 15.22
N ILE A 98 10.74 0.32 14.81
CA ILE A 98 11.09 0.79 13.46
C ILE A 98 12.14 -0.13 12.87
N LEU A 99 11.86 -0.70 11.70
CA LEU A 99 12.78 -1.52 10.92
C LEU A 99 13.10 -0.79 9.62
N ARG A 100 14.34 -0.37 9.43
CA ARG A 100 14.84 0.25 8.20
C ARG A 100 15.64 -0.77 7.42
N LEU A 101 15.34 -0.95 6.14
CA LEU A 101 15.94 -1.96 5.26
C LEU A 101 16.66 -1.31 4.08
N THR A 102 17.75 -1.92 3.66
CA THR A 102 18.51 -1.56 2.45
C THR A 102 18.92 -2.82 1.70
N THR A 103 18.90 -2.80 0.37
CA THR A 103 19.30 -3.95 -0.46
C THR A 103 20.76 -3.88 -0.92
N GLY A 104 21.44 -2.76 -0.66
CA GLY A 104 22.74 -2.41 -1.23
C GLY A 104 22.67 -1.76 -2.61
N ASN A 105 21.51 -1.81 -3.28
CA ASN A 105 21.24 -1.02 -4.47
C ASN A 105 20.36 0.20 -4.09
N PRO A 106 20.92 1.42 -4.09
CA PRO A 106 20.18 2.59 -3.62
C PRO A 106 19.04 3.01 -4.53
N LEU A 107 19.08 2.62 -5.81
CA LEU A 107 18.08 2.93 -6.85
C LEU A 107 17.30 1.68 -7.29
N ASP A 108 17.20 0.68 -6.41
CA ASP A 108 16.46 -0.54 -6.70
C ASP A 108 14.96 -0.28 -6.79
N PHE A 109 14.36 -0.49 -7.96
CA PHE A 109 12.91 -0.47 -8.11
C PHE A 109 12.27 -1.81 -7.78
N TYR A 110 13.01 -2.82 -7.30
CA TYR A 110 12.56 -4.20 -7.09
C TYR A 110 12.09 -4.85 -8.41
N PHE A 111 12.93 -4.77 -9.45
CA PHE A 111 12.64 -5.43 -10.73
C PHE A 111 12.74 -6.97 -10.66
N ASP A 112 13.39 -7.51 -9.65
CA ASP A 112 13.65 -8.94 -9.50
C ASP A 112 12.91 -9.52 -8.27
N ASP A 113 12.18 -10.61 -8.48
CA ASP A 113 11.50 -11.35 -7.41
C ASP A 113 12.49 -11.94 -6.42
N ALA A 114 13.73 -12.26 -6.82
CA ALA A 114 14.76 -12.72 -5.89
C ALA A 114 15.13 -11.64 -4.87
N THR A 115 15.10 -10.36 -5.27
CA THR A 115 15.30 -9.24 -4.33
C THR A 115 14.13 -9.14 -3.36
N LEU A 116 12.89 -9.24 -3.84
CA LEU A 116 11.69 -9.19 -3.01
C LEU A 116 11.66 -10.33 -1.99
N LEU A 117 12.01 -11.55 -2.42
CA LEU A 117 12.19 -12.72 -1.57
C LEU A 117 13.25 -12.46 -0.50
N ALA A 118 14.44 -11.97 -0.89
CA ALA A 118 15.51 -11.69 0.05
C ALA A 118 15.16 -10.59 1.07
N VAL A 119 14.34 -9.60 0.69
CA VAL A 119 13.82 -8.58 1.59
C VAL A 119 12.79 -9.18 2.55
N ALA A 120 11.85 -9.99 2.05
CA ALA A 120 10.86 -10.68 2.88
C ALA A 120 11.53 -11.62 3.90
N ASP A 121 12.49 -12.42 3.47
CA ASP A 121 13.26 -13.32 4.34
C ASP A 121 14.05 -12.56 5.40
N ARG A 122 14.61 -11.39 5.05
CA ARG A 122 15.30 -10.53 6.02
C ARG A 122 14.34 -10.02 7.08
N ILE A 123 13.16 -9.52 6.70
CA ILE A 123 12.15 -9.07 7.66
C ILE A 123 11.77 -10.22 8.59
N GLN A 124 11.44 -11.39 8.05
CA GLN A 124 11.08 -12.57 8.85
C GLN A 124 12.21 -12.97 9.79
N GLY A 125 13.46 -13.04 9.31
CA GLY A 125 14.62 -13.40 10.11
C GLY A 125 14.88 -12.43 11.27
N VAL A 126 14.78 -11.11 11.01
CA VAL A 126 14.93 -10.08 12.04
C VAL A 126 13.86 -10.22 13.10
N LEU A 127 12.60 -10.31 12.70
CA LEU A 127 11.48 -10.44 13.63
C LEU A 127 11.56 -11.73 14.45
N HIS A 128 11.85 -12.87 13.80
CA HIS A 128 12.00 -14.18 14.46
C HIS A 128 13.13 -14.19 15.49
N SER A 129 14.30 -13.65 15.13
CA SER A 129 15.45 -13.58 16.03
C SER A 129 15.22 -12.72 17.29
N ARG A 130 14.15 -11.91 17.29
CA ARG A 130 13.79 -10.97 18.36
C ARG A 130 12.47 -11.29 19.05
N GLY A 131 11.81 -12.40 18.70
CA GLY A 131 10.51 -12.76 19.30
C GLY A 131 9.39 -11.77 18.95
N LEU A 132 9.46 -11.14 17.77
CA LEU A 132 8.53 -10.09 17.32
C LEU A 132 7.48 -10.63 16.35
N GLU A 133 7.30 -11.95 16.27
CA GLU A 133 6.30 -12.58 15.42
C GLU A 133 4.87 -12.21 15.84
N GLY A 134 3.98 -12.08 14.86
CA GLY A 134 2.57 -11.74 15.08
C GLY A 134 2.30 -10.26 15.37
N LEU A 135 3.33 -9.43 15.54
CA LEU A 135 3.15 -7.98 15.62
C LEU A 135 2.67 -7.40 14.27
N PRO A 136 1.79 -6.39 14.28
CA PRO A 136 1.37 -5.72 13.06
C PRO A 136 2.57 -5.03 12.39
N LEU A 137 2.67 -5.18 11.07
CA LEU A 137 3.70 -4.52 10.26
C LEU A 137 3.09 -3.35 9.47
N TYR A 138 3.70 -2.17 9.57
CA TYR A 138 3.26 -0.97 8.88
C TYR A 138 4.32 -0.57 7.85
N PHE A 139 4.04 -0.74 6.56
CA PHE A 139 5.03 -0.40 5.54
C PHE A 139 4.95 1.09 5.22
N ALA A 140 6.09 1.76 5.13
CA ALA A 140 6.16 3.19 4.90
C ALA A 140 7.31 3.59 3.98
N GLY A 141 7.13 4.66 3.20
CA GLY A 141 8.24 5.23 2.45
C GLY A 141 7.90 6.46 1.61
N LEU A 142 8.89 7.33 1.47
CA LEU A 142 8.91 8.45 0.52
C LEU A 142 9.42 7.96 -0.83
N SER A 143 8.87 8.48 -1.93
CA SER A 143 9.45 8.31 -3.27
C SER A 143 9.65 6.83 -3.64
N LEU A 144 10.85 6.45 -4.07
CA LEU A 144 11.23 5.08 -4.36
C LEU A 144 11.02 4.13 -3.16
N GLY A 145 11.18 4.60 -1.92
CA GLY A 145 10.87 3.82 -0.72
C GLY A 145 9.39 3.45 -0.62
N GLY A 146 8.49 4.37 -0.99
CA GLY A 146 7.05 4.10 -1.07
C GLY A 146 6.70 3.14 -2.21
N THR A 147 7.42 3.24 -3.34
CA THR A 147 7.30 2.29 -4.45
C THR A 147 7.67 0.88 -3.99
N ARG A 148 8.82 0.73 -3.32
CA ARG A 148 9.31 -0.53 -2.74
C ARG A 148 8.33 -1.12 -1.71
N ALA A 149 7.77 -0.27 -0.85
CA ALA A 149 6.76 -0.67 0.13
C ALA A 149 5.55 -1.34 -0.55
N LEU A 150 5.01 -0.71 -1.60
CA LEU A 150 3.87 -1.26 -2.33
C LEU A 150 4.24 -2.49 -3.15
N LYS A 151 5.41 -2.54 -3.77
CA LYS A 151 5.86 -3.73 -4.52
C LYS A 151 6.04 -4.93 -3.60
N LEU A 152 6.62 -4.75 -2.41
CA LEU A 152 6.69 -5.83 -1.43
C LEU A 152 5.30 -6.24 -0.93
N ALA A 153 4.39 -5.28 -0.70
CA ALA A 153 3.02 -5.60 -0.35
C ALA A 153 2.34 -6.44 -1.44
N VAL A 154 2.45 -6.06 -2.72
CA VAL A 154 1.94 -6.84 -3.86
C VAL A 154 2.56 -8.23 -3.90
N PHE A 155 3.88 -8.34 -3.77
CA PHE A 155 4.61 -9.61 -3.80
C PHE A 155 4.15 -10.57 -2.69
N LEU A 156 4.07 -10.10 -1.44
CA LEU A 156 3.57 -10.90 -0.31
C LEU A 156 2.11 -11.33 -0.51
N ARG A 157 1.31 -10.50 -1.19
CA ARG A 157 -0.10 -10.79 -1.49
C ARG A 157 -0.29 -11.76 -2.66
N GLN A 158 0.67 -11.84 -3.58
CA GLN A 158 0.72 -12.85 -4.64
C GLN A 158 1.18 -14.21 -4.09
N HIS A 159 2.07 -14.20 -3.10
CA HIS A 159 2.67 -15.39 -2.48
C HIS A 159 2.05 -15.68 -1.09
N ARG A 160 0.72 -15.55 -0.98
CA ARG A 160 0.01 -15.80 0.28
C ARG A 160 0.23 -17.24 0.73
N GLY A 161 0.81 -17.40 1.91
CA GLY A 161 1.09 -18.71 2.51
C GLY A 161 2.57 -19.08 2.54
N ASP A 162 3.38 -18.49 1.67
CA ASP A 162 4.83 -18.70 1.64
C ASP A 162 5.55 -17.89 2.72
N PHE A 163 4.94 -16.76 3.10
CA PHE A 163 5.42 -15.84 4.12
C PHE A 163 4.41 -15.76 5.27
N TRP A 164 4.90 -15.70 6.51
CA TRP A 164 4.05 -15.45 7.68
C TRP A 164 3.86 -13.94 7.96
N ILE A 165 4.56 -13.08 7.21
CA ILE A 165 4.44 -11.63 7.25
C ILE A 165 3.49 -11.09 6.17
N ALA A 166 2.75 -10.04 6.51
CA ALA A 166 2.00 -9.21 5.57
C ALA A 166 1.84 -7.80 6.18
N PRO A 167 1.69 -6.73 5.38
CA PRO A 167 1.46 -5.40 5.92
C PRO A 167 0.03 -5.29 6.48
N SER A 168 -0.07 -4.85 7.75
CA SER A 168 -1.31 -4.38 8.37
C SER A 168 -1.80 -3.09 7.75
N ALA A 169 -0.87 -2.27 7.26
CA ALA A 169 -1.13 -1.01 6.59
C ALA A 169 0.06 -0.60 5.72
N VAL A 170 -0.17 0.23 4.71
CA VAL A 170 0.88 0.85 3.90
C VAL A 170 0.65 2.35 3.82
N ALA A 171 1.68 3.15 4.11
CA ALA A 171 1.70 4.58 3.85
C ALA A 171 2.76 4.93 2.81
N VAL A 172 2.38 5.67 1.78
CA VAL A 172 3.31 6.14 0.74
C VAL A 172 3.26 7.64 0.61
N VAL A 173 4.43 8.27 0.50
CA VAL A 173 4.56 9.71 0.35
C VAL A 173 5.20 9.99 -0.99
N ASP A 174 4.49 10.71 -1.85
CA ASP A 174 4.95 11.14 -3.19
C ASP A 174 5.69 10.06 -4.00
N ALA A 175 5.19 8.82 -3.96
CA ALA A 175 5.82 7.66 -4.59
C ALA A 175 5.42 7.54 -6.08
N PRO A 176 6.36 7.31 -7.02
CA PRO A 176 6.01 6.97 -8.40
C PRO A 176 5.46 5.54 -8.47
N LEU A 177 4.26 5.36 -9.01
CA LEU A 177 3.60 4.04 -9.01
C LEU A 177 3.46 3.45 -10.41
N ASP A 178 3.20 4.31 -11.40
CA ASP A 178 3.03 3.91 -12.79
C ASP A 178 4.35 4.08 -13.54
N MET A 179 5.07 2.97 -13.77
CA MET A 179 6.36 3.02 -14.47
C MET A 179 6.22 3.45 -15.92
N VAL A 180 5.07 3.23 -16.56
CA VAL A 180 4.80 3.70 -17.94
C VAL A 180 4.73 5.23 -17.95
N ARG A 181 3.95 5.81 -17.03
CA ARG A 181 3.87 7.26 -16.88
C ARG A 181 5.22 7.83 -16.44
N LEU A 182 5.89 7.22 -15.46
CA LEU A 182 7.19 7.65 -14.97
C LEU A 182 8.20 7.75 -16.12
N TRP A 183 8.34 6.69 -16.92
CA TRP A 183 9.22 6.73 -18.09
C TRP A 183 8.86 7.89 -19.03
N ARG A 184 7.58 8.05 -19.39
CA ARG A 184 7.14 9.16 -20.27
C ARG A 184 7.40 10.54 -19.66
N ALA A 185 7.21 10.68 -18.35
CA ALA A 185 7.48 11.92 -17.61
C ALA A 185 8.97 12.26 -17.62
N GLU A 186 9.82 11.27 -17.43
CA GLU A 186 11.26 11.42 -17.43
C GLU A 186 11.82 11.71 -18.83
N GLN A 187 11.29 11.06 -19.87
CA GLN A 187 11.59 11.42 -21.25
C GLN A 187 11.24 12.88 -21.58
N ARG A 188 10.15 13.41 -21.01
CA ARG A 188 9.82 14.84 -21.13
C ARG A 188 10.81 15.72 -20.36
N ALA A 189 11.25 15.31 -19.17
CA ALA A 189 12.24 16.05 -18.39
C ALA A 189 13.58 16.16 -19.15
N ILE A 190 14.04 15.08 -19.78
CA ILE A 190 15.22 15.06 -20.65
C ILE A 190 15.06 16.04 -21.82
N ARG A 191 13.93 15.97 -22.55
CA ARG A 191 13.70 16.85 -23.71
C ARG A 191 13.57 18.32 -23.35
N ARG A 192 12.99 18.62 -22.19
CA ARG A 192 12.84 19.99 -21.69
C ARG A 192 14.19 20.59 -21.28
N ASP A 193 15.08 19.77 -20.71
CA ASP A 193 16.43 20.12 -20.25
C ASP A 193 16.48 21.44 -19.43
N PHE A 194 15.39 21.74 -18.71
CA PHE A 194 15.23 23.02 -18.02
C PHE A 194 15.96 23.07 -16.68
N HIS A 195 15.95 21.96 -15.94
CA HIS A 195 16.60 21.85 -14.64
C HIS A 195 17.59 20.69 -14.66
N PRO A 196 18.90 20.93 -14.45
CA PRO A 196 19.94 19.89 -14.61
C PRO A 196 19.68 18.62 -13.81
N THR A 197 19.30 18.73 -12.54
CA THR A 197 18.99 17.54 -11.70
C THR A 197 17.80 16.75 -12.22
N ALA A 198 16.78 17.41 -12.78
CA ALA A 198 15.59 16.71 -13.27
C ALA A 198 15.85 16.06 -14.64
N ALA A 199 16.67 16.69 -15.48
CA ALA A 199 17.11 16.09 -16.73
C ALA A 199 18.04 14.89 -16.48
N ASP A 200 18.95 15.00 -15.51
CA ASP A 200 19.82 13.90 -15.11
C ASP A 200 19.05 12.74 -14.49
N GLU A 201 18.09 13.04 -13.60
CA GLU A 201 17.09 12.09 -13.08
C GLU A 201 16.38 11.36 -14.20
N GLY A 202 15.85 12.12 -15.17
CA GLY A 202 15.14 11.50 -16.26
C GLY A 202 16.00 10.54 -17.07
N ARG A 203 17.27 10.91 -17.31
CA ARG A 203 18.22 10.05 -18.02
C ARG A 203 18.51 8.77 -17.24
N TRP A 204 18.79 8.82 -15.93
CA TRP A 204 19.12 7.61 -15.18
C TRP A 204 17.90 6.73 -14.87
N VAL A 205 16.74 7.32 -14.56
CA VAL A 205 15.50 6.57 -14.35
C VAL A 205 15.10 5.82 -15.61
N SER A 206 15.11 6.50 -16.76
CA SER A 206 14.78 5.87 -18.05
C SER A 206 15.73 4.74 -18.38
N TYR A 207 17.04 4.96 -18.16
CA TYR A 207 18.06 3.92 -18.38
C TYR A 207 17.81 2.68 -17.49
N LEU A 208 17.54 2.87 -16.20
CA LEU A 208 17.26 1.75 -15.29
C LEU A 208 15.98 1.01 -15.69
N LEU A 209 14.91 1.73 -16.03
CA LEU A 209 13.66 1.11 -16.49
C LEU A 209 13.88 0.31 -17.78
N GLU A 210 14.48 0.91 -18.80
CA GLU A 210 14.70 0.24 -20.09
C GLU A 210 15.64 -0.97 -19.96
N THR A 211 16.71 -0.85 -19.17
CA THR A 211 17.68 -1.93 -18.97
C THR A 211 17.05 -3.12 -18.25
N ASN A 212 16.27 -2.88 -17.19
CA ASN A 212 15.70 -3.95 -16.38
C ASN A 212 14.42 -4.53 -16.99
N LEU A 213 13.65 -3.74 -17.73
CA LEU A 213 12.40 -4.19 -18.36
C LEU A 213 12.59 -4.63 -19.82
N GLY A 214 13.77 -4.41 -20.40
CA GLY A 214 14.16 -4.88 -21.74
C GLY A 214 13.63 -4.01 -22.88
N GLY A 215 13.40 -2.71 -22.64
CA GLY A 215 12.93 -1.74 -23.63
C GLY A 215 12.06 -0.62 -23.06
N SER A 216 11.57 0.22 -23.96
CA SER A 216 10.59 1.28 -23.65
C SER A 216 9.21 0.69 -23.29
N PRO A 217 8.30 1.45 -22.65
CA PRO A 217 6.95 0.96 -22.38
C PRO A 217 6.12 0.74 -23.65
N ASP A 218 6.51 1.31 -24.79
CA ASP A 218 5.84 1.06 -26.07
C ASP A 218 6.24 -0.31 -26.66
N GLU A 219 7.40 -0.85 -26.26
CA GLU A 219 7.91 -2.18 -26.68
C GLU A 219 7.60 -3.27 -25.64
N GLN A 220 7.62 -2.93 -24.35
CA GLN A 220 7.56 -3.87 -23.22
C GLN A 220 6.43 -3.55 -22.23
N PHE A 221 5.29 -3.08 -22.73
CA PHE A 221 4.18 -2.60 -21.89
C PHE A 221 3.80 -3.55 -20.75
N ASP A 222 3.66 -4.85 -21.03
CA ASP A 222 3.28 -5.85 -20.02
C ASP A 222 4.29 -5.96 -18.88
N ARG A 223 5.60 -5.81 -19.16
CA ARG A 223 6.63 -5.79 -18.13
C ARG A 223 6.54 -4.55 -17.26
N TYR A 224 6.26 -3.38 -17.85
CA TYR A 224 6.03 -2.17 -17.07
C TYR A 224 4.80 -2.31 -16.16
N VAL A 225 3.71 -2.95 -16.64
CA VAL A 225 2.55 -3.26 -15.80
C VAL A 225 2.92 -4.23 -14.69
N GLN A 226 3.61 -5.33 -15.00
CA GLN A 226 4.01 -6.35 -14.05
C GLN A 226 4.87 -5.79 -12.90
N HIS A 227 5.78 -4.86 -13.20
CA HIS A 227 6.72 -4.31 -12.22
C HIS A 227 6.26 -3.00 -11.56
N SER A 228 5.11 -2.45 -11.94
CA SER A 228 4.51 -1.26 -11.32
C SER A 228 3.56 -1.64 -10.18
N PRO A 229 3.54 -0.92 -9.03
CA PRO A 229 2.44 -1.03 -8.07
C PRO A 229 1.05 -0.76 -8.66
N PHE A 230 0.97 0.18 -9.60
CA PHE A 230 -0.27 0.62 -10.23
C PHE A 230 0.00 1.14 -11.64
N VAL A 231 -0.82 0.78 -12.64
CA VAL A 231 -0.77 1.41 -13.97
C VAL A 231 -2.18 1.80 -14.41
N TYR A 232 -2.43 3.09 -14.60
CA TYR A 232 -3.76 3.58 -14.94
C TYR A 232 -4.26 2.98 -16.27
N SER A 233 -3.36 2.89 -17.26
CA SER A 233 -3.67 2.37 -18.59
C SER A 233 -3.61 0.84 -18.67
N ALA A 234 -3.54 0.10 -17.56
CA ALA A 234 -3.50 -1.35 -17.61
C ALA A 234 -4.76 -1.91 -18.31
N PRO A 235 -4.66 -2.94 -19.17
CA PRO A 235 -5.79 -3.40 -19.99
C PRO A 235 -6.94 -3.98 -19.17
N SER A 236 -6.66 -4.41 -17.93
CA SER A 236 -7.69 -4.83 -16.98
C SER A 236 -8.65 -3.71 -16.59
N GLY A 237 -8.31 -2.44 -16.85
CA GLY A 237 -9.06 -1.27 -16.39
C GLY A 237 -9.04 -1.08 -14.88
N ARG A 238 -8.19 -1.84 -14.16
CA ARG A 238 -8.17 -1.94 -12.68
C ARG A 238 -6.82 -1.62 -12.06
N GLY A 239 -5.99 -0.85 -12.74
CA GLY A 239 -4.70 -0.43 -12.20
C GLY A 239 -3.61 -1.51 -12.21
N GLY A 240 -3.80 -2.66 -12.89
CA GLY A 240 -2.83 -3.76 -12.89
C GLY A 240 -2.72 -4.43 -11.51
N ASN A 241 -1.57 -4.27 -10.85
CA ASN A 241 -1.27 -4.89 -9.56
C ASN A 241 -2.09 -4.36 -8.37
N ALA A 242 -2.89 -3.30 -8.54
CA ALA A 242 -3.76 -2.76 -7.50
C ALA A 242 -4.72 -3.79 -6.91
N VAL A 243 -5.11 -4.80 -7.69
CA VAL A 243 -5.98 -5.91 -7.22
C VAL A 243 -5.42 -6.65 -6.00
N HIS A 244 -4.09 -6.66 -5.83
CA HIS A 244 -3.43 -7.30 -4.69
C HIS A 244 -3.47 -6.43 -3.42
N LEU A 245 -3.85 -5.16 -3.53
CA LEU A 245 -3.89 -4.18 -2.46
C LEU A 245 -5.31 -3.85 -1.98
N ARG A 246 -6.36 -4.40 -2.60
CA ARG A 246 -7.78 -4.08 -2.31
C ARG A 246 -8.26 -4.41 -0.88
N ASP A 247 -7.49 -5.18 -0.12
CA ASP A 247 -7.75 -5.51 1.28
C ASP A 247 -6.67 -5.01 2.25
N VAL A 248 -5.72 -4.20 1.75
CA VAL A 248 -4.64 -3.58 2.53
C VAL A 248 -5.00 -2.13 2.83
N PRO A 249 -5.09 -1.68 4.10
CA PRO A 249 -5.19 -0.25 4.41
C PRO A 249 -4.08 0.53 3.73
N LEU A 250 -4.45 1.55 2.97
CA LEU A 250 -3.51 2.32 2.19
C LEU A 250 -3.76 3.81 2.39
N ARG A 251 -2.73 4.51 2.83
CA ARG A 251 -2.75 5.97 2.91
C ARG A 251 -1.67 6.55 2.01
N ALA A 252 -2.09 7.26 0.98
CA ALA A 252 -1.20 8.01 0.11
C ALA A 252 -1.12 9.47 0.57
N TYR A 253 0.07 10.05 0.54
CA TYR A 253 0.33 11.45 0.85
C TYR A 253 0.94 12.14 -0.36
N HIS A 254 0.45 13.33 -0.68
CA HIS A 254 1.03 14.13 -1.75
C HIS A 254 0.78 15.62 -1.54
N GLU A 255 1.78 16.45 -1.83
CA GLU A 255 1.61 17.89 -1.96
C GLU A 255 1.76 18.27 -3.44
N PRO A 256 0.65 18.42 -4.20
CA PRO A 256 0.76 18.73 -5.61
C PRO A 256 1.54 20.02 -5.86
N ASP A 257 1.21 21.14 -5.19
CA ASP A 257 1.83 22.47 -5.41
C ASP A 257 2.27 22.68 -6.89
N VAL A 258 1.30 22.56 -7.81
CA VAL A 258 1.58 22.48 -9.26
C VAL A 258 2.30 23.72 -9.76
N ASP A 259 2.02 24.88 -9.15
CA ASP A 259 2.72 26.12 -9.49
C ASP A 259 4.21 26.04 -9.17
N TRP A 260 4.59 25.40 -8.06
CA TRP A 260 6.00 25.16 -7.75
C TRP A 260 6.64 24.24 -8.81
N TRP A 261 5.98 23.15 -9.22
CA TRP A 261 6.52 22.26 -10.25
C TRP A 261 6.66 22.94 -11.62
N ILE A 262 5.69 23.75 -12.02
CA ILE A 262 5.76 24.53 -13.26
C ILE A 262 6.91 25.54 -13.17
N ARG A 263 7.03 26.28 -12.06
CA ARG A 263 8.06 27.31 -11.88
C ARG A 263 9.48 26.72 -11.81
N ASN A 264 9.69 25.64 -11.07
CA ASN A 264 11.01 25.13 -10.70
C ASN A 264 11.49 23.93 -11.53
N ARG A 265 10.56 23.20 -12.16
CA ARG A 265 10.86 21.96 -12.90
C ARG A 265 10.22 21.89 -14.27
N ARG A 266 9.34 22.85 -14.63
CA ARG A 266 8.50 22.82 -15.85
C ARG A 266 7.73 21.49 -15.97
N LYS A 267 7.34 20.91 -14.83
CA LYS A 267 6.50 19.71 -14.75
C LYS A 267 5.05 20.15 -14.51
N ASP A 268 4.13 19.46 -15.16
CA ASP A 268 2.68 19.52 -14.98
C ASP A 268 2.22 18.24 -14.25
N TYR A 269 0.91 18.05 -14.05
CA TYR A 269 0.37 16.86 -13.39
C TYR A 269 0.80 15.54 -14.03
N TYR A 270 1.02 15.47 -15.35
CA TYR A 270 1.50 14.25 -16.00
C TYR A 270 2.98 13.98 -15.70
N GLY A 271 3.73 15.02 -15.33
CA GLY A 271 5.10 14.95 -14.85
C GLY A 271 5.24 14.60 -13.36
N MET A 272 4.14 14.50 -12.61
CA MET A 272 4.12 14.36 -11.15
C MET A 272 3.47 13.04 -10.73
N ASN A 273 3.77 12.58 -9.52
CA ASN A 273 3.21 11.33 -8.99
C ASN A 273 1.77 11.49 -8.48
N SER A 274 1.24 12.72 -8.41
CA SER A 274 -0.11 13.01 -7.89
C SER A 274 -1.18 12.18 -8.58
N ILE A 275 -1.09 12.08 -9.92
CA ILE A 275 -2.12 11.41 -10.69
C ILE A 275 -2.14 9.90 -10.43
N ASP A 276 -0.96 9.29 -10.22
CA ASP A 276 -0.86 7.87 -9.89
C ASP A 276 -1.41 7.59 -8.50
N LEU A 277 -1.07 8.43 -7.50
CA LEU A 277 -1.51 8.28 -6.12
C LEU A 277 -3.04 8.45 -6.01
N ALA A 278 -3.58 9.47 -6.67
CA ALA A 278 -5.03 9.69 -6.71
C ALA A 278 -5.75 8.57 -7.43
N ALA A 279 -5.22 8.10 -8.57
CA ALA A 279 -5.80 7.01 -9.34
C ALA A 279 -5.76 5.68 -8.57
N LEU A 280 -4.65 5.33 -7.92
CA LEU A 280 -4.57 4.13 -7.08
C LEU A 280 -5.59 4.17 -5.94
N VAL A 281 -5.65 5.26 -5.18
CA VAL A 281 -6.60 5.37 -4.05
C VAL A 281 -8.04 5.25 -4.56
N ASN A 282 -8.38 5.94 -5.65
CA ASN A 282 -9.71 5.86 -6.23
C ASN A 282 -10.05 4.44 -6.70
N GLU A 283 -9.12 3.81 -7.41
CA GLU A 283 -9.27 2.44 -7.91
C GLU A 283 -9.47 1.44 -6.76
N LEU A 284 -8.70 1.55 -5.68
CA LEU A 284 -8.87 0.69 -4.51
C LEU A 284 -10.25 0.89 -3.86
N ARG A 285 -10.75 2.12 -3.78
CA ARG A 285 -12.10 2.39 -3.25
C ARG A 285 -13.21 1.80 -4.13
N LEU A 286 -13.05 1.87 -5.45
CA LEU A 286 -13.93 1.22 -6.43
C LEU A 286 -13.93 -0.31 -6.25
N GLN A 287 -12.76 -0.89 -5.97
CA GLN A 287 -12.60 -2.31 -5.62
C GLN A 287 -13.03 -2.65 -4.17
N GLY A 288 -13.63 -1.71 -3.45
CA GLY A 288 -14.19 -1.92 -2.12
C GLY A 288 -13.22 -1.69 -0.96
N ASN A 289 -12.01 -1.19 -1.17
CA ASN A 289 -11.13 -0.80 -0.07
C ASN A 289 -11.56 0.53 0.55
N GLU A 290 -12.38 0.47 1.59
CA GLU A 290 -12.86 1.66 2.29
C GLU A 290 -11.78 2.32 3.17
N ARG A 291 -10.63 1.66 3.33
CA ARG A 291 -9.47 2.15 4.08
C ARG A 291 -8.36 2.67 3.15
N ALA A 292 -8.67 2.88 1.87
CA ALA A 292 -7.82 3.61 0.94
C ALA A 292 -8.13 5.10 1.03
N GLU A 293 -7.15 5.92 1.42
CA GLU A 293 -7.30 7.37 1.51
C GLU A 293 -6.10 8.13 0.92
N LEU A 294 -6.40 9.29 0.34
CA LEU A 294 -5.41 10.24 -0.17
C LEU A 294 -5.44 11.47 0.73
N LYS A 295 -4.29 11.79 1.33
CA LYS A 295 -4.04 13.03 2.07
C LYS A 295 -3.29 13.99 1.17
N THR A 296 -3.95 15.08 0.77
CA THR A 296 -3.32 16.15 0.01
C THR A 296 -3.09 17.37 0.87
N SER A 297 -1.96 18.03 0.70
CA SER A 297 -1.69 19.33 1.29
C SER A 297 -1.40 20.39 0.23
N HIS A 298 -1.33 21.65 0.67
CA HIS A 298 -0.88 22.76 -0.15
C HIS A 298 -0.03 23.69 0.72
N ARG A 299 1.24 23.85 0.36
CA ARG A 299 2.21 24.70 1.06
C ARG A 299 2.35 24.38 2.55
N ALA A 300 2.20 23.11 2.93
CA ALA A 300 2.31 22.63 4.31
C ALA A 300 3.70 22.09 4.66
N ARG A 301 4.57 21.88 3.66
CA ARG A 301 5.96 21.42 3.86
C ARG A 301 6.83 22.44 4.59
N GLU A 302 7.83 21.94 5.30
CA GLU A 302 8.86 22.77 5.92
C GLU A 302 9.68 23.52 4.85
N GLY A 303 10.10 24.75 5.15
CA GLY A 303 10.90 25.58 4.25
C GLY A 303 10.16 26.05 2.99
N VAL A 304 8.82 26.03 2.96
CA VAL A 304 8.02 26.39 1.77
C VAL A 304 8.36 27.77 1.20
N ASN A 305 8.66 28.75 2.05
CA ASN A 305 9.01 30.11 1.64
C ASN A 305 10.47 30.24 1.14
N GLU A 306 11.29 29.24 1.40
CA GLU A 306 12.69 29.14 0.96
C GLU A 306 12.84 28.33 -0.34
N GLY A 307 11.71 27.96 -0.96
CA GLY A 307 11.70 27.25 -2.24
C GLY A 307 11.88 25.74 -2.10
N SER A 308 11.66 25.16 -0.91
CA SER A 308 11.73 23.71 -0.70
C SER A 308 10.86 22.93 -1.70
N SER A 309 11.30 21.71 -2.04
CA SER A 309 10.58 20.84 -2.97
C SER A 309 9.34 20.22 -2.32
N PRO A 310 8.18 20.15 -3.01
CA PRO A 310 7.02 19.37 -2.57
C PRO A 310 7.30 17.86 -2.47
N HIS A 311 8.37 17.37 -3.11
CA HIS A 311 8.87 16.01 -2.97
C HIS A 311 9.64 15.84 -1.64
N THR A 312 8.90 15.74 -0.53
CA THR A 312 9.45 15.67 0.83
C THR A 312 8.50 14.93 1.78
N TRP A 313 9.02 14.45 2.91
CA TRP A 313 8.20 13.89 3.99
C TRP A 313 7.63 14.96 4.93
N SER A 314 8.21 16.17 4.95
CA SER A 314 7.97 17.17 6.01
C SER A 314 6.53 17.66 6.18
N PHE A 315 5.66 17.48 5.18
CA PHE A 315 4.24 17.84 5.28
C PHE A 315 3.36 16.74 5.91
N VAL A 316 3.94 15.57 6.21
CA VAL A 316 3.22 14.47 6.86
C VAL A 316 3.10 14.75 8.36
N ASP A 317 1.87 14.77 8.85
CA ASP A 317 1.60 14.70 10.30
C ASP A 317 1.96 13.30 10.80
N ASN A 318 3.13 13.18 11.44
CA ASN A 318 3.65 11.90 11.92
C ASN A 318 2.84 11.32 13.08
N ALA A 319 2.24 12.17 13.93
CA ALA A 319 1.41 11.71 15.03
C ALA A 319 0.12 11.08 14.49
N ASP A 320 -0.57 11.77 13.56
CA ASP A 320 -1.75 11.23 12.87
C ASP A 320 -1.43 9.95 12.10
N LEU A 321 -0.27 9.87 11.44
CA LEU A 321 0.13 8.67 10.73
C LEU A 321 0.32 7.46 11.65
N VAL A 322 1.03 7.63 12.77
CA VAL A 322 1.25 6.53 13.73
C VAL A 322 -0.07 6.12 14.39
N GLU A 323 -0.95 7.07 14.72
CA GLU A 323 -2.28 6.77 15.25
C GLU A 323 -3.15 6.03 14.23
N TRP A 324 -3.09 6.42 12.96
CA TRP A 324 -3.77 5.70 11.89
C TRP A 324 -3.26 4.27 11.74
N PHE A 325 -1.94 4.05 11.82
CA PHE A 325 -1.36 2.71 11.80
C PHE A 325 -1.88 1.85 12.96
N LEU A 326 -1.87 2.38 14.18
CA LEU A 326 -2.35 1.68 15.38
C LEU A 326 -3.85 1.38 15.35
N ALA A 327 -4.63 2.15 14.59
CA ALA A 327 -6.04 1.88 14.36
C ALA A 327 -6.30 0.76 13.33
N GLN A 328 -5.28 0.32 12.59
CA GLN A 328 -5.43 -0.76 11.61
C GLN A 328 -5.43 -2.14 12.30
N PRO A 329 -6.21 -3.11 11.78
CA PRO A 329 -6.16 -4.47 12.28
C PRO A 329 -4.78 -5.08 12.01
N THR A 330 -4.35 -5.98 12.90
CA THR A 330 -3.19 -6.83 12.69
C THR A 330 -3.36 -7.67 11.42
N ALA A 331 -2.46 -7.49 10.45
CA ALA A 331 -2.29 -8.42 9.34
C ALA A 331 -1.84 -9.76 9.94
N GLY A 332 -2.78 -10.69 10.05
CA GLY A 332 -2.63 -11.87 10.88
C GLY A 332 -3.92 -12.31 11.59
N ALA A 333 -5.00 -11.52 11.53
CA ALA A 333 -6.34 -12.09 11.61
C ALA A 333 -6.49 -13.05 10.42
N ASP A 334 -6.14 -14.31 10.67
CA ASP A 334 -5.83 -15.32 9.67
C ASP A 334 -6.92 -15.39 8.59
N ILE A 335 -6.58 -15.02 7.35
CA ILE A 335 -7.53 -15.07 6.22
C ILE A 335 -7.84 -16.55 5.86
N ARG A 336 -7.09 -17.53 6.43
CA ARG A 336 -7.49 -18.95 6.45
C ARG A 336 -8.74 -19.20 7.32
N LEU A 337 -9.20 -18.22 8.10
CA LEU A 337 -10.46 -18.27 8.86
C LEU A 337 -11.69 -17.99 7.99
N VAL A 338 -11.54 -17.70 6.69
CA VAL A 338 -12.69 -17.76 5.76
C VAL A 338 -13.03 -19.23 5.56
N THR A 339 -13.93 -19.74 6.41
CA THR A 339 -14.33 -21.15 6.38
C THR A 339 -15.06 -21.49 5.08
N PRO A 340 -15.14 -22.78 4.70
CA PRO A 340 -15.94 -23.21 3.55
C PRO A 340 -17.39 -22.71 3.61
N GLU A 341 -17.98 -22.63 4.80
CA GLU A 341 -19.34 -22.11 5.00
C GLU A 341 -19.43 -20.61 4.65
N VAL A 342 -18.48 -19.80 5.10
CA VAL A 342 -18.41 -18.38 4.75
C VAL A 342 -18.20 -18.18 3.25
N ARG A 343 -17.38 -19.03 2.63
CA ARG A 343 -17.16 -19.02 1.18
C ARG A 343 -18.42 -19.36 0.40
N ALA A 344 -19.16 -20.40 0.81
CA ALA A 344 -20.42 -20.79 0.18
C ALA A 344 -21.51 -19.70 0.32
N ALA A 345 -21.60 -19.06 1.49
CA ALA A 345 -22.47 -17.91 1.72
C ALA A 345 -22.14 -16.75 0.76
N CYS A 346 -20.86 -16.45 0.62
CA CYS A 346 -20.34 -15.41 -0.27
C CYS A 346 -20.55 -15.74 -1.76
N GLU A 347 -20.41 -16.99 -2.17
CA GLU A 347 -20.71 -17.46 -3.53
C GLU A 347 -22.20 -17.32 -3.86
N THR A 348 -23.07 -17.68 -2.91
CA THR A 348 -24.53 -17.48 -3.04
C THR A 348 -24.86 -16.00 -3.24
N ILE A 349 -24.19 -15.12 -2.50
CA ILE A 349 -24.38 -13.67 -2.62
C ILE A 349 -23.85 -13.14 -3.94
N GLY A 350 -22.66 -13.59 -4.38
CA GLY A 350 -22.12 -13.22 -5.69
C GLY A 350 -23.09 -13.56 -6.82
N ALA A 351 -23.59 -14.80 -6.85
CA ALA A 351 -24.57 -15.23 -7.84
C ALA A 351 -25.87 -14.39 -7.79
N LEU A 352 -26.40 -14.12 -6.59
CA LEU A 352 -27.59 -13.32 -6.40
C LEU A 352 -27.39 -11.87 -6.88
N VAL A 353 -26.27 -11.25 -6.52
CA VAL A 353 -25.95 -9.87 -6.92
C VAL A 353 -25.84 -9.79 -8.44
N GLY A 354 -25.13 -10.73 -9.08
CA GLY A 354 -25.03 -10.80 -10.54
C GLY A 354 -26.39 -10.99 -11.21
N GLU A 355 -27.26 -11.86 -10.68
CA GLU A 355 -28.62 -12.07 -11.22
C GLU A 355 -29.51 -10.83 -11.07
N VAL A 356 -29.46 -10.16 -9.91
CA VAL A 356 -30.30 -9.00 -9.63
C VAL A 356 -29.88 -7.79 -10.46
N THR A 357 -28.57 -7.57 -10.58
CA THR A 357 -28.00 -6.36 -11.20
C THR A 357 -27.69 -6.52 -12.69
N GLY A 358 -27.39 -7.74 -13.14
CA GLY A 358 -26.83 -7.99 -14.47
C GLY A 358 -25.37 -7.53 -14.63
N TRP A 359 -24.68 -7.20 -13.53
CA TRP A 359 -23.29 -6.74 -13.56
C TRP A 359 -22.31 -7.86 -13.23
N ASP A 360 -21.08 -7.70 -13.68
CA ASP A 360 -19.98 -8.56 -13.26
C ASP A 360 -19.72 -8.41 -11.75
N THR A 361 -19.59 -9.55 -11.08
CA THR A 361 -19.30 -9.61 -9.64
C THR A 361 -17.89 -10.10 -9.41
N GLU A 362 -17.15 -9.42 -8.55
CA GLU A 362 -15.86 -9.91 -8.07
C GLU A 362 -15.96 -10.46 -6.68
N ARG A 363 -15.39 -11.65 -6.46
CA ARG A 363 -15.27 -12.28 -5.15
C ARG A 363 -13.81 -12.32 -4.70
N PHE A 364 -13.56 -11.98 -3.45
CA PHE A 364 -12.23 -12.07 -2.86
C PHE A 364 -12.22 -12.19 -1.34
N ASP A 365 -11.18 -12.81 -0.80
CA ASP A 365 -11.00 -12.92 0.64
C ASP A 365 -10.27 -11.66 1.16
N GLY A 366 -10.71 -11.14 2.31
CA GLY A 366 -10.21 -9.90 2.90
C GLY A 366 -10.79 -9.67 4.29
N THR A 367 -11.10 -8.42 4.63
CA THR A 367 -11.77 -8.08 5.89
C THR A 367 -12.98 -7.18 5.68
N VAL A 368 -13.95 -7.29 6.61
CA VAL A 368 -15.12 -6.40 6.67
C VAL A 368 -15.26 -5.84 8.08
N LEU A 369 -15.76 -4.61 8.21
CA LEU A 369 -16.06 -3.99 9.49
C LEU A 369 -17.37 -4.55 10.04
N ASP A 370 -17.28 -5.20 11.19
CA ASP A 370 -18.42 -5.59 12.01
C ASP A 370 -18.87 -4.37 12.83
N GLU A 371 -19.77 -3.57 12.27
CA GLU A 371 -20.19 -2.26 12.82
C GLU A 371 -20.61 -2.30 14.30
N PRO A 372 -21.48 -3.23 14.75
CA PRO A 372 -21.86 -3.31 16.17
C PRO A 372 -20.68 -3.52 17.12
N SER A 373 -19.68 -4.32 16.72
CA SER A 373 -18.50 -4.57 17.56
C SER A 373 -17.35 -3.62 17.28
N ARG A 374 -17.41 -2.84 16.20
CA ARG A 374 -16.35 -1.99 15.64
C ARG A 374 -15.04 -2.75 15.42
N ARG A 375 -15.13 -4.02 15.00
CA ARG A 375 -13.96 -4.87 14.74
C ARG A 375 -13.90 -5.28 13.27
N TRP A 376 -12.70 -5.29 12.71
CA TRP A 376 -12.47 -5.90 11.41
C TRP A 376 -12.44 -7.43 11.55
N ARG A 377 -13.19 -8.12 10.70
CA ARG A 377 -13.31 -9.59 10.71
C ARG A 377 -12.77 -10.16 9.40
N PRO A 378 -12.01 -11.27 9.41
CA PRO A 378 -11.72 -12.04 8.19
C PRO A 378 -13.03 -12.40 7.50
N ALA A 379 -13.11 -12.12 6.20
CA ALA A 379 -14.35 -12.21 5.45
C ALA A 379 -14.10 -12.58 3.99
N CYS A 380 -15.11 -13.20 3.36
CA CYS A 380 -15.22 -13.22 1.91
C CYS A 380 -16.06 -12.01 1.47
N ARG A 381 -15.59 -11.29 0.45
CA ARG A 381 -16.20 -10.07 -0.06
C ARG A 381 -16.69 -10.26 -1.47
N VAL A 382 -17.81 -9.59 -1.78
CA VAL A 382 -18.36 -9.45 -3.12
C VAL A 382 -18.47 -7.96 -3.43
N VAL A 383 -17.98 -7.55 -4.58
CA VAL A 383 -18.16 -6.18 -5.10
C VAL A 383 -18.74 -6.24 -6.51
N ALA A 384 -19.69 -5.36 -6.78
CA ALA A 384 -20.27 -5.13 -8.09
C ALA A 384 -20.61 -3.65 -8.23
N SER A 385 -20.50 -3.11 -9.44
CA SER A 385 -20.76 -1.70 -9.70
C SER A 385 -21.22 -1.51 -11.14
N GLY A 386 -22.23 -0.66 -11.34
CA GLY A 386 -22.75 -0.34 -12.66
C GLY A 386 -23.35 1.06 -12.73
N PRO A 387 -23.78 1.51 -13.92
CA PRO A 387 -24.30 2.86 -14.11
C PRO A 387 -25.65 3.02 -13.42
N THR A 388 -25.81 4.06 -12.61
CA THR A 388 -27.08 4.35 -11.91
C THR A 388 -28.21 4.58 -12.89
N ALA A 389 -27.93 5.16 -14.06
CA ALA A 389 -28.90 5.33 -15.14
C ALA A 389 -29.52 4.01 -15.65
N SER A 390 -28.89 2.86 -15.39
CA SER A 390 -29.45 1.54 -15.73
C SER A 390 -30.41 0.98 -14.67
N ILE A 391 -30.57 1.68 -13.55
CA ILE A 391 -31.39 1.24 -12.43
C ILE A 391 -32.79 1.82 -12.56
N ASP A 392 -33.77 0.92 -12.56
CA ASP A 392 -35.17 1.26 -12.36
C ASP A 392 -35.40 1.51 -10.86
N GLU A 393 -35.77 2.73 -10.47
CA GLU A 393 -36.02 3.11 -9.07
C GLU A 393 -37.09 2.24 -8.40
N ALA A 394 -38.11 1.80 -9.16
CA ALA A 394 -39.14 0.88 -8.65
C ALA A 394 -38.59 -0.54 -8.41
N ARG A 395 -37.38 -0.83 -8.89
CA ARG A 395 -36.67 -2.11 -8.80
C ARG A 395 -35.23 -1.92 -8.32
N ASN A 396 -35.05 -1.09 -7.30
CA ASN A 396 -33.76 -0.83 -6.67
C ASN A 396 -33.00 -2.15 -6.36
N PRO A 397 -31.75 -2.31 -6.80
CA PRO A 397 -30.98 -3.53 -6.58
C PRO A 397 -30.87 -3.93 -5.10
N GLY A 398 -30.70 -2.96 -4.20
CA GLY A 398 -30.61 -3.19 -2.76
C GLY A 398 -31.85 -3.89 -2.21
N ASP A 399 -33.03 -3.35 -2.49
CA ASP A 399 -34.30 -3.92 -2.03
C ASP A 399 -34.59 -5.29 -2.64
N ARG A 400 -34.20 -5.49 -3.90
CA ARG A 400 -34.33 -6.78 -4.58
C ARG A 400 -33.42 -7.84 -3.98
N ILE A 401 -32.16 -7.49 -3.69
CA ILE A 401 -31.22 -8.38 -2.99
C ILE A 401 -31.79 -8.72 -1.61
N ARG A 402 -32.20 -7.72 -0.83
CA ARG A 402 -32.79 -7.90 0.51
C ARG A 402 -34.01 -8.83 0.49
N SER A 403 -34.93 -8.59 -0.45
CA SER A 403 -36.15 -9.40 -0.61
C SER A 403 -35.86 -10.84 -1.01
N ARG A 404 -34.91 -11.05 -1.94
CA ARG A 404 -34.52 -12.39 -2.41
C ARG A 404 -33.80 -13.20 -1.33
N LEU A 405 -32.97 -12.56 -0.51
CA LEU A 405 -32.34 -13.21 0.65
C LEU A 405 -33.39 -13.68 1.66
N ALA A 406 -34.33 -12.80 2.03
CA ALA A 406 -35.42 -13.15 2.94
C ALA A 406 -36.27 -14.31 2.38
N ALA A 407 -36.62 -14.27 1.09
CA ALA A 407 -37.36 -15.35 0.42
C ALA A 407 -36.59 -16.68 0.36
N SER A 408 -35.26 -16.63 0.42
CA SER A 408 -34.38 -17.81 0.45
C SER A 408 -34.10 -18.32 1.87
N GLY A 409 -34.81 -17.82 2.87
CA GLY A 409 -34.70 -18.27 4.27
C GLY A 409 -33.56 -17.65 5.07
N TRP A 410 -32.87 -16.63 4.52
CA TRP A 410 -31.88 -15.88 5.28
C TRP A 410 -32.57 -14.95 6.28
N LEU A 411 -32.05 -14.87 7.50
CA LEU A 411 -32.63 -14.07 8.57
C LEU A 411 -31.93 -12.71 8.66
N GLU A 412 -32.68 -11.63 8.55
CA GLU A 412 -32.12 -10.29 8.66
C GLU A 412 -31.66 -9.99 10.10
N ASP A 413 -30.51 -9.33 10.22
CA ASP A 413 -29.98 -8.81 11.48
C ASP A 413 -30.08 -7.28 11.50
N PHE A 414 -31.16 -6.78 12.10
CA PHE A 414 -31.49 -5.36 12.14
C PHE A 414 -30.48 -4.49 12.88
N ARG A 415 -29.49 -5.07 13.59
CA ARG A 415 -28.41 -4.29 14.24
C ARG A 415 -27.48 -3.62 13.24
N TYR A 416 -27.47 -4.08 11.98
CA TYR A 416 -26.68 -3.53 10.89
C TYR A 416 -27.51 -2.63 9.96
N ALA A 417 -28.80 -2.46 10.24
CA ALA A 417 -29.67 -1.64 9.41
C ALA A 417 -29.31 -0.16 9.56
N ALA A 418 -28.91 0.46 8.47
CA ALA A 418 -28.69 1.90 8.38
C ALA A 418 -29.12 2.40 6.99
N ASP A 419 -29.70 3.59 6.93
CA ASP A 419 -30.19 4.17 5.68
C ASP A 419 -29.86 5.67 5.64
N GLY A 420 -29.55 6.16 4.44
CA GLY A 420 -29.16 7.52 4.17
C GLY A 420 -29.40 7.88 2.70
N PRO A 421 -29.20 9.14 2.30
CA PRO A 421 -29.49 9.59 0.92
C PRO A 421 -28.77 8.76 -0.15
N GLY A 422 -29.52 7.86 -0.80
CA GLY A 422 -29.00 6.95 -1.82
C GLY A 422 -28.08 5.83 -1.28
N THR A 423 -28.08 5.56 0.02
CA THR A 423 -27.21 4.54 0.63
C THR A 423 -27.96 3.71 1.66
N SER A 424 -27.87 2.39 1.59
CA SER A 424 -28.43 1.50 2.61
C SER A 424 -27.41 0.45 3.04
N ALA A 425 -27.44 0.09 4.32
CA ALA A 425 -26.70 -1.02 4.89
C ALA A 425 -27.66 -1.95 5.63
N TYR A 426 -27.43 -3.26 5.49
CA TYR A 426 -28.22 -4.30 6.15
C TYR A 426 -27.38 -5.58 6.24
N ALA A 427 -27.79 -6.54 7.08
CA ALA A 427 -27.08 -7.80 7.19
C ALA A 427 -28.04 -8.99 7.27
N PHE A 428 -27.58 -10.14 6.77
CA PHE A 428 -28.34 -11.39 6.80
C PHE A 428 -27.51 -12.53 7.37
N ARG A 429 -28.17 -13.40 8.13
CA ARG A 429 -27.62 -14.61 8.75
C ARG A 429 -28.04 -15.84 7.95
N SER A 430 -27.09 -16.74 7.71
CA SER A 430 -27.33 -18.07 7.15
C SER A 430 -26.22 -19.03 7.53
N SER A 431 -26.58 -20.23 7.98
CA SER A 431 -25.66 -21.37 8.20
C SER A 431 -24.34 -21.01 8.90
N GLY A 432 -24.41 -20.31 10.04
CA GLY A 432 -23.23 -19.92 10.82
C GLY A 432 -22.44 -18.73 10.26
N SER A 433 -22.94 -18.06 9.22
CA SER A 433 -22.33 -16.87 8.60
C SER A 433 -23.24 -15.65 8.74
N LEU A 434 -22.61 -14.47 8.87
CA LEU A 434 -23.26 -13.17 8.76
C LEU A 434 -22.70 -12.45 7.55
N CYS A 435 -23.58 -11.96 6.68
CA CYS A 435 -23.18 -11.18 5.50
C CYS A 435 -23.75 -9.78 5.59
N VAL A 436 -22.85 -8.80 5.65
CA VAL A 436 -23.16 -7.36 5.70
C VAL A 436 -23.13 -6.81 4.29
N PHE A 437 -24.15 -6.03 3.94
CA PHE A 437 -24.31 -5.37 2.65
C PHE A 437 -24.22 -3.86 2.85
N ARG A 438 -23.59 -3.20 1.89
CA ARG A 438 -23.65 -1.77 1.66
C ARG A 438 -23.98 -1.56 0.19
N VAL A 439 -25.13 -0.97 -0.05
CA VAL A 439 -25.63 -0.64 -1.38
C VAL A 439 -25.73 0.86 -1.48
N SER A 440 -25.18 1.44 -2.54
CA SER A 440 -25.04 2.90 -2.60
C SER A 440 -25.01 3.44 -4.01
N ALA A 441 -25.88 4.40 -4.29
CA ALA A 441 -25.67 5.47 -5.25
C ALA A 441 -25.88 6.79 -4.49
N PRO A 442 -24.83 7.30 -3.80
CA PRO A 442 -24.96 8.47 -2.93
C PRO A 442 -25.63 9.63 -3.67
N SER A 443 -26.54 10.31 -2.98
CA SER A 443 -27.23 11.47 -3.52
C SER A 443 -27.13 12.66 -2.57
N TYR A 444 -27.12 13.86 -3.14
CA TYR A 444 -27.08 15.11 -2.38
C TYR A 444 -27.93 16.19 -3.06
N LEU A 445 -28.35 17.18 -2.27
CA LEU A 445 -28.99 18.38 -2.78
C LEU A 445 -27.91 19.36 -3.26
N SER A 446 -27.97 19.76 -4.52
CA SER A 446 -27.15 20.84 -5.06
C SER A 446 -27.56 22.19 -4.46
N GLU A 447 -26.72 23.22 -4.66
CA GLU A 447 -27.04 24.60 -4.25
C GLU A 447 -28.34 25.12 -4.89
N ASP A 448 -28.67 24.61 -6.08
CA ASP A 448 -29.89 24.94 -6.83
C ASP A 448 -31.11 24.10 -6.39
N GLY A 449 -30.95 23.22 -5.39
CA GLY A 449 -32.02 22.38 -4.86
C GLY A 449 -32.31 21.13 -5.70
N GLU A 450 -31.45 20.77 -6.65
CA GLU A 450 -31.59 19.55 -7.44
C GLU A 450 -30.97 18.36 -6.72
N ILE A 451 -31.62 17.19 -6.81
CA ILE A 451 -31.05 15.95 -6.30
C ILE A 451 -30.04 15.45 -7.33
N VAL A 452 -28.77 15.49 -6.97
CA VAL A 452 -27.69 14.90 -7.76
C VAL A 452 -27.43 13.50 -7.22
N VAL A 453 -27.58 12.50 -8.09
CA VAL A 453 -27.28 11.10 -7.78
C VAL A 453 -25.95 10.72 -8.41
N ALA A 454 -25.14 9.92 -7.72
CA ALA A 454 -23.91 9.38 -8.26
C ALA A 454 -24.16 8.65 -9.59
N GLU A 455 -23.26 8.81 -10.57
CA GLU A 455 -23.34 8.13 -11.87
C GLU A 455 -23.25 6.60 -11.77
N ARG A 456 -22.70 6.10 -10.65
CA ARG A 456 -22.52 4.69 -10.37
C ARG A 456 -23.25 4.27 -9.10
N TYR A 457 -23.78 3.06 -9.16
CA TYR A 457 -24.36 2.36 -8.03
C TYR A 457 -23.47 1.17 -7.69
N ASP A 458 -23.10 1.07 -6.42
CA ASP A 458 -22.22 0.04 -5.89
C ASP A 458 -22.99 -0.92 -4.99
N VAL A 459 -22.66 -2.21 -5.12
CA VAL A 459 -23.06 -3.26 -4.18
C VAL A 459 -21.79 -3.87 -3.59
N LYS A 460 -21.61 -3.68 -2.28
CA LYS A 460 -20.48 -4.23 -1.52
C LYS A 460 -21.03 -5.15 -0.44
N ALA A 461 -20.68 -6.43 -0.47
CA ALA A 461 -21.04 -7.39 0.56
C ALA A 461 -19.80 -8.02 1.20
N GLY A 462 -19.88 -8.33 2.49
CA GLY A 462 -18.83 -9.02 3.24
C GLY A 462 -19.41 -10.05 4.19
N CYS A 463 -19.04 -11.31 4.01
CA CYS A 463 -19.48 -12.46 4.81
C CYS A 463 -18.39 -12.91 5.78
N PHE A 464 -18.74 -13.13 7.04
CA PHE A 464 -17.83 -13.66 8.05
C PHE A 464 -18.54 -14.64 8.99
N GLY A 465 -17.75 -15.52 9.63
CA GLY A 465 -18.28 -16.54 10.54
C GLY A 465 -18.81 -15.96 11.85
N ILE A 466 -19.92 -16.53 12.33
CA ILE A 466 -20.50 -16.24 13.64
C ILE A 466 -20.10 -17.40 14.57
N PRO A 467 -19.66 -17.14 15.82
CA PRO A 467 -19.48 -18.19 16.81
C PRO A 467 -20.77 -19.01 16.97
N LYS A 468 -20.66 -20.34 17.08
CA LYS A 468 -21.80 -21.16 17.51
C LYS A 468 -22.09 -20.80 18.97
N GLU A 469 -23.31 -20.37 19.25
CA GLU A 469 -23.82 -20.18 20.62
C GLU A 469 -23.94 -21.51 21.37
#